data_AF-A0A7X6P5W4-F1
#
_entry.id   AF-A0A7X6P5W4-F1
#
_cell.length_a   1.000
_cell.length_b   1.000
_cell.length_c   1.000
_cell.angle_alpha   90.00
_cell.angle_beta   90.00
_cell.angle_gamma   90.00
#
_symmetry.space_group_name_H-M   'P 1'
#
loop_
_entity.id
_entity.type
_entity.pdbx_description
1 polymer ?
#
loop_
_entity_poly.entity_id
_entity_poly.type
_entity_poly.pdbx_seq_one_letter_code
_entity_poly.pdbx_strand_id
1 'polypeptide(L)'
;MPVIKTGKDKKISKNLRFLLIALVVSIVAVVAVLVAMLNTRKSGIELQYGDYSITKERYAELIKEAQSANVSSEDAREVLINSLKAQAAAKDVGLDESSYMSVAAAAAFRQAGKKIDNMAEESYYQRAQYVKAIDSELDYLSKGGYEFATFEFPFTKRINEALLNVVADKEGLKEKLGREEYIKKRASELSHDKIREDVAYAKSAAEKYHQALKDKKISPQTAVNEIRSDKRLGHGGVANTSAIHYVPMDGVKDTVIGRTIDYRVTKLTLDKMKPGDITPIQDVVGPPYLFSYPDELNVEGGARSGYSFMYYISKDEADKGIKERYKKALEGK
;
A
#
# COMPACT_ATOMS: atom_id res chain seq x y z
N MET A 1 -88.61 -23.61 -24.80
CA MET A 1 -87.49 -23.28 -23.91
C MET A 1 -86.28 -22.94 -24.76
N PRO A 2 -85.76 -21.69 -24.78
CA PRO A 2 -84.56 -21.38 -25.54
C PRO A 2 -83.31 -21.75 -24.74
N VAL A 3 -82.39 -22.44 -25.40
CA VAL A 3 -81.08 -22.86 -24.90
C VAL A 3 -80.13 -21.66 -24.92
N ILE A 4 -79.66 -21.22 -23.75
CA ILE A 4 -78.59 -20.23 -23.61
C ILE A 4 -77.27 -20.95 -23.94
N LYS A 5 -76.70 -20.66 -25.11
CA LYS A 5 -75.31 -21.03 -25.43
C LYS A 5 -74.38 -20.07 -24.69
N THR A 6 -73.71 -20.56 -23.64
CA THR A 6 -72.63 -19.85 -22.96
C THR A 6 -71.40 -19.76 -23.87
N GLY A 7 -70.81 -18.56 -23.90
CA GLY A 7 -69.76 -18.15 -24.82
C GLY A 7 -68.47 -18.96 -24.69
N LYS A 8 -67.83 -19.12 -25.86
CA LYS A 8 -66.51 -19.70 -26.07
C LYS A 8 -65.45 -19.07 -25.16
N ASP A 9 -64.70 -19.92 -24.46
CA ASP A 9 -63.38 -19.59 -23.91
C ASP A 9 -62.48 -19.01 -25.02
N LYS A 10 -62.15 -17.73 -24.90
CA LYS A 10 -61.13 -17.10 -25.76
C LYS A 10 -59.76 -17.65 -25.34
N LYS A 11 -59.29 -18.67 -26.08
CA LYS A 11 -57.90 -19.14 -26.02
C LYS A 11 -56.96 -17.97 -26.35
N ILE A 12 -56.34 -17.41 -25.33
CA ILE A 12 -55.26 -16.42 -25.46
C ILE A 12 -54.12 -17.07 -26.26
N SER A 13 -53.73 -16.44 -27.37
CA SER A 13 -52.68 -16.95 -28.27
C SER A 13 -51.33 -17.06 -27.53
N LYS A 14 -50.51 -18.05 -27.90
CA LYS A 14 -49.19 -18.27 -27.28
C LYS A 14 -48.32 -17.00 -27.29
N ASN A 15 -48.39 -16.21 -28.35
CA ASN A 15 -47.64 -14.97 -28.48
C ASN A 15 -48.07 -13.90 -27.46
N LEU A 16 -49.37 -13.82 -27.13
CA LEU A 16 -49.85 -12.90 -26.09
C LEU A 16 -49.42 -13.35 -24.69
N ARG A 17 -49.29 -14.67 -24.45
CA ARG A 17 -48.75 -15.21 -23.18
C ARG A 17 -47.26 -14.88 -23.00
N PHE A 18 -46.46 -15.03 -24.05
CA PHE A 18 -45.05 -14.64 -24.01
C PHE A 18 -44.87 -13.14 -23.78
N LEU A 19 -45.69 -12.32 -24.41
CA LEU A 19 -45.64 -10.87 -24.25
C LEU A 19 -46.03 -10.44 -22.82
N LEU A 20 -47.04 -11.09 -22.23
CA LEU A 20 -47.45 -10.86 -20.84
C LEU A 20 -46.37 -11.29 -19.84
N ILE A 21 -45.72 -12.43 -20.06
CA ILE A 21 -44.63 -12.90 -19.18
C ILE A 21 -43.43 -11.95 -19.28
N ALA A 22 -43.03 -11.54 -20.48
CA ALA A 22 -41.95 -10.56 -20.66
C ALA A 22 -42.28 -9.22 -19.96
N LEU A 23 -43.51 -8.74 -20.10
CA LEU A 23 -43.98 -7.52 -19.42
C LEU A 23 -43.90 -7.65 -17.90
N VAL A 24 -44.36 -8.77 -17.32
CA VAL A 24 -44.31 -9.00 -15.88
C VAL A 24 -42.88 -9.08 -15.38
N VAL A 25 -41.99 -9.79 -16.09
CA VAL A 25 -40.57 -9.87 -15.73
C VAL A 25 -39.89 -8.49 -15.80
N SER A 26 -40.18 -7.69 -16.83
CA SER A 26 -39.68 -6.32 -16.93
C SER A 26 -40.19 -5.42 -15.80
N ILE A 27 -41.47 -5.53 -15.42
CA ILE A 27 -42.04 -4.78 -14.30
C ILE A 27 -41.39 -5.20 -12.98
N VAL A 28 -41.21 -6.50 -12.74
CA VAL A 28 -40.54 -7.00 -11.52
C VAL A 28 -39.08 -6.54 -11.45
N ALA A 29 -38.35 -6.54 -12.56
CA ALA A 29 -36.98 -6.03 -12.61
C ALA A 29 -36.93 -4.52 -12.32
N VAL A 30 -37.83 -3.73 -12.90
CA VAL A 30 -37.93 -2.28 -12.66
C VAL A 30 -38.31 -1.99 -11.20
N VAL A 31 -39.23 -2.76 -10.61
CA VAL A 31 -39.61 -2.64 -9.20
C VAL A 31 -38.46 -3.03 -8.27
N ALA A 32 -37.70 -4.09 -8.57
CA ALA A 32 -36.53 -4.48 -7.78
C ALA A 32 -35.44 -3.38 -7.79
N VAL A 33 -35.19 -2.77 -8.96
CA VAL A 33 -34.28 -1.63 -9.09
C VAL A 33 -34.81 -0.40 -8.32
N LEU A 34 -36.10 -0.11 -8.40
CA LEU A 34 -36.73 1.00 -7.66
C LEU A 34 -36.70 0.78 -6.15
N VAL A 35 -36.93 -0.44 -5.67
CA VAL A 35 -36.87 -0.79 -4.23
C VAL A 35 -35.42 -0.71 -3.73
N ALA A 36 -34.44 -1.17 -4.52
CA ALA A 36 -33.02 -0.99 -4.21
C ALA A 36 -32.63 0.50 -4.15
N MET A 37 -33.11 1.32 -5.10
CA MET A 37 -32.92 2.78 -5.12
C MET A 37 -33.64 3.52 -3.97
N LEU A 38 -34.79 3.03 -3.52
CA LEU A 38 -35.55 3.62 -2.41
C LEU A 38 -34.95 3.26 -1.04
N ASN A 39 -34.40 2.04 -0.89
CA ASN A 39 -33.70 1.63 0.33
C ASN A 39 -32.36 2.36 0.49
N THR A 40 -31.60 2.61 -0.58
CA THR A 40 -30.38 3.42 -0.49
C THR A 40 -30.68 4.86 -0.09
N ARG A 41 -31.75 5.48 -0.61
CA ARG A 41 -32.15 6.85 -0.23
C ARG A 41 -32.42 7.06 1.26
N LYS A 42 -32.92 6.05 1.99
CA LYS A 42 -33.19 6.11 3.45
C LYS A 42 -31.98 5.78 4.33
N SER A 43 -30.97 5.11 3.79
CA SER A 43 -29.85 4.52 4.57
C SER A 43 -28.66 5.45 4.81
N GLY A 44 -28.66 6.67 4.27
CA GLY A 44 -27.49 7.55 4.32
C GLY A 44 -26.32 7.08 3.43
N ILE A 45 -26.51 6.01 2.65
CA ILE A 45 -25.55 5.47 1.68
C ILE A 45 -25.80 6.11 0.31
N GLU A 46 -24.73 6.57 -0.33
CA GLU A 46 -24.77 7.15 -1.68
C GLU A 46 -24.33 6.14 -2.75
N LEU A 47 -23.27 5.38 -2.48
CA LEU A 47 -22.78 4.31 -3.34
C LEU A 47 -22.65 3.00 -2.56
N GLN A 48 -23.05 1.88 -3.14
CA GLN A 48 -22.87 0.54 -2.57
C GLN A 48 -22.57 -0.48 -3.66
N TYR A 49 -21.61 -1.36 -3.38
CA TYR A 49 -21.33 -2.53 -4.20
C TYR A 49 -20.80 -3.67 -3.32
N GLY A 50 -21.53 -4.79 -3.29
CA GLY A 50 -21.28 -5.86 -2.32
C GLY A 50 -21.34 -5.34 -0.87
N ASP A 51 -20.31 -5.68 -0.09
CA ASP A 51 -20.15 -5.23 1.29
C ASP A 51 -19.54 -3.82 1.41
N TYR A 52 -19.10 -3.22 0.30
CA TYR A 52 -18.45 -1.91 0.29
C TYR A 52 -19.47 -0.81 0.04
N SER A 53 -19.44 0.24 0.86
CA SER A 53 -20.35 1.37 0.74
C SER A 53 -19.67 2.70 1.05
N ILE A 54 -20.19 3.77 0.46
CA ILE A 54 -19.79 5.15 0.72
C ILE A 54 -21.04 5.90 1.16
N THR A 55 -20.99 6.51 2.34
CA THR A 55 -22.07 7.35 2.87
C THR A 55 -22.20 8.64 2.06
N LYS A 56 -23.35 9.31 2.14
CA LYS A 56 -23.61 10.60 1.48
C LYS A 56 -22.61 11.67 1.88
N GLU A 57 -22.33 11.76 3.17
CA GLU A 57 -21.37 12.70 3.73
C GLU A 57 -19.97 12.44 3.14
N ARG A 58 -19.52 11.17 3.18
CA ARG A 58 -18.21 10.82 2.66
C ARG A 58 -18.11 10.99 1.14
N TYR A 59 -19.17 10.65 0.41
CA TYR A 59 -19.23 10.87 -1.03
C TYR A 59 -19.05 12.35 -1.37
N ALA A 60 -19.75 13.25 -0.68
CA ALA A 60 -19.62 14.69 -0.89
C ALA A 60 -18.18 15.19 -0.63
N GLU A 61 -17.52 14.69 0.41
CA GLU A 61 -16.11 14.99 0.70
C GLU A 61 -15.18 14.51 -0.41
N LEU A 62 -15.32 13.26 -0.85
CA LEU A 62 -14.50 12.67 -1.92
C LEU A 62 -14.67 13.41 -3.25
N ILE A 63 -15.89 13.82 -3.58
CA ILE A 63 -16.15 14.64 -4.78
C ILE A 63 -15.48 16.01 -4.66
N LYS A 64 -15.53 16.64 -3.48
CA LYS A 64 -14.86 17.93 -3.24
C LYS A 64 -13.33 17.81 -3.35
N GLU A 65 -12.76 16.73 -2.83
CA GLU A 65 -11.33 16.42 -3.01
C GLU A 65 -10.97 16.26 -4.49
N ALA A 66 -11.78 15.49 -5.25
CA ALA A 66 -11.57 15.30 -6.68
C ALA A 66 -11.62 16.62 -7.47
N GLN A 67 -12.60 17.48 -7.15
CA GLN A 67 -12.74 18.80 -7.76
C GLN A 67 -11.54 19.71 -7.45
N SER A 68 -10.96 19.62 -6.24
CA SER A 68 -9.73 20.34 -5.90
C SER A 68 -8.52 19.90 -6.72
N ALA A 69 -8.60 18.71 -7.34
CA ALA A 69 -7.63 18.15 -8.27
C ALA A 69 -7.99 18.41 -9.75
N ASN A 70 -8.97 19.27 -10.04
CA ASN A 70 -9.53 19.54 -11.37
C ASN A 70 -10.16 18.31 -12.04
N VAL A 71 -10.71 17.37 -11.27
CA VAL A 71 -11.48 16.24 -11.79
C VAL A 71 -12.97 16.59 -11.77
N SER A 72 -13.70 16.26 -12.82
CA SER A 72 -15.14 16.51 -12.88
C SER A 72 -15.90 15.61 -11.89
N SER A 73 -17.08 16.04 -11.44
CA SER A 73 -17.90 15.21 -10.54
C SER A 73 -18.31 13.87 -11.16
N GLU A 74 -18.50 13.84 -12.49
CA GLU A 74 -18.87 12.63 -13.23
C GLU A 74 -17.71 11.64 -13.26
N ASP A 75 -16.50 12.11 -13.61
CA ASP A 75 -15.29 11.28 -13.63
C ASP A 75 -14.95 10.78 -12.22
N ALA A 76 -15.08 11.64 -11.22
CA ALA A 76 -14.85 11.27 -9.83
C ALA A 76 -15.84 10.19 -9.37
N ARG A 77 -17.12 10.33 -9.73
CA ARG A 77 -18.15 9.32 -9.44
C ARG A 77 -17.82 7.98 -10.11
N GLU A 78 -17.37 8.00 -11.36
CA GLU A 78 -16.97 6.79 -12.07
C GLU A 78 -15.80 6.08 -11.38
N VAL A 79 -14.79 6.85 -10.97
CA VAL A 79 -13.64 6.33 -10.19
C VAL A 79 -14.11 5.68 -8.89
N LEU A 80 -15.00 6.33 -8.14
CA LEU A 80 -15.53 5.78 -6.89
C LEU A 80 -16.30 4.47 -7.12
N ILE A 81 -17.16 4.41 -8.15
CA ILE A 81 -17.90 3.19 -8.50
C ILE A 81 -16.95 2.06 -8.90
N ASN A 82 -15.97 2.35 -9.76
CA ASN A 82 -15.00 1.35 -10.21
C ASN A 82 -14.12 0.86 -9.06
N SER A 83 -13.78 1.72 -8.09
CA SER A 83 -13.05 1.32 -6.88
C SER A 83 -13.82 0.31 -6.05
N LEU A 84 -15.13 0.55 -5.80
CA LEU A 84 -15.98 -0.36 -5.02
C LEU A 84 -16.19 -1.71 -5.73
N LYS A 85 -16.35 -1.68 -7.05
CA LYS A 85 -16.45 -2.90 -7.87
C LYS A 85 -15.19 -3.74 -7.79
N ALA A 86 -14.02 -3.10 -7.95
CA ALA A 86 -12.74 -3.78 -7.89
C ALA A 86 -12.50 -4.38 -6.50
N GLN A 87 -12.80 -3.67 -5.41
CA GLN A 87 -12.69 -4.20 -4.04
C GLN A 87 -13.58 -5.41 -3.81
N ALA A 88 -14.86 -5.34 -4.22
CA ALA A 88 -15.77 -6.48 -4.09
C ALA A 88 -15.26 -7.70 -4.88
N ALA A 89 -14.86 -7.49 -6.15
CA ALA A 89 -14.32 -8.56 -6.97
C ALA A 89 -13.00 -9.14 -6.42
N ALA A 90 -12.13 -8.30 -5.85
CA ALA A 90 -10.90 -8.72 -5.19
C ALA A 90 -11.20 -9.60 -3.96
N LYS A 91 -12.15 -9.17 -3.13
CA LYS A 91 -12.63 -9.94 -1.97
C LYS A 91 -13.20 -11.30 -2.40
N ASP A 92 -14.01 -11.34 -3.46
CA ASP A 92 -14.64 -12.57 -3.95
C ASP A 92 -13.62 -13.62 -4.40
N VAL A 93 -12.44 -13.19 -4.87
CA VAL A 93 -11.36 -14.10 -5.26
C VAL A 93 -10.32 -14.34 -4.16
N GLY A 94 -10.56 -13.80 -2.96
CA GLY A 94 -9.73 -14.01 -1.77
C GLY A 94 -8.47 -13.15 -1.70
N LEU A 95 -8.43 -11.99 -2.36
CA LEU A 95 -7.34 -11.03 -2.13
C LEU A 95 -7.44 -10.44 -0.72
N ASP A 96 -6.31 -10.36 -0.02
CA ASP A 96 -6.23 -9.65 1.25
C ASP A 96 -6.33 -8.13 1.00
N GLU A 97 -7.30 -7.50 1.67
CA GLU A 97 -7.52 -6.07 1.59
C GLU A 97 -6.30 -5.26 2.04
N SER A 98 -5.52 -5.78 2.99
CA SER A 98 -4.34 -5.10 3.51
C SER A 98 -3.24 -4.93 2.43
N SER A 99 -3.13 -5.86 1.48
CA SER A 99 -2.06 -5.85 0.48
C SER A 99 -2.25 -4.72 -0.53
N TYR A 100 -3.43 -4.60 -1.14
CA TYR A 100 -3.69 -3.54 -2.12
C TYR A 100 -3.95 -2.17 -1.49
N MET A 101 -4.50 -2.09 -0.26
CA MET A 101 -4.73 -0.80 0.41
C MET A 101 -3.41 -0.06 0.68
N SER A 102 -2.37 -0.78 1.08
CA SER A 102 -1.05 -0.20 1.37
C SER A 102 -0.39 0.38 0.11
N VAL A 103 -0.48 -0.35 -1.01
CA VAL A 103 0.01 0.07 -2.33
C VAL A 103 -0.74 1.30 -2.83
N ALA A 104 -2.07 1.29 -2.70
CA ALA A 104 -2.91 2.42 -3.07
C ALA A 104 -2.60 3.68 -2.24
N ALA A 105 -2.42 3.55 -0.93
CA ALA A 105 -2.04 4.66 -0.06
C ALA A 105 -0.68 5.27 -0.46
N ALA A 106 0.31 4.42 -0.77
CA ALA A 106 1.63 4.87 -1.22
C ALA A 106 1.59 5.55 -2.61
N ALA A 107 0.76 5.08 -3.52
CA ALA A 107 0.53 5.72 -4.82
C ALA A 107 -0.20 7.06 -4.67
N ALA A 108 -1.22 7.12 -3.81
CA ALA A 108 -1.96 8.34 -3.51
C ALA A 108 -1.07 9.43 -2.91
N PHE A 109 -0.19 9.08 -1.97
CA PHE A 109 0.78 10.03 -1.41
C PHE A 109 1.71 10.62 -2.48
N ARG A 110 2.16 9.81 -3.43
CA ARG A 110 2.97 10.27 -4.57
C ARG A 110 2.20 11.23 -5.48
N GLN A 111 0.92 10.97 -5.71
CA GLN A 111 0.07 11.76 -6.59
C GLN A 111 -0.42 13.07 -5.94
N ALA A 112 -0.79 13.04 -4.67
CA ALA A 112 -1.30 14.19 -3.93
C ALA A 112 -0.19 15.09 -3.34
N GLY A 113 1.06 14.59 -3.30
CA GLY A 113 2.17 15.24 -2.61
C GLY A 113 2.04 15.16 -1.08
N LYS A 114 2.72 16.06 -0.36
CA LYS A 114 2.74 16.13 1.13
C LYS A 114 1.38 16.48 1.79
N LYS A 115 0.26 16.49 1.04
CA LYS A 115 -1.03 16.99 1.53
C LYS A 115 -1.88 15.96 2.30
N ILE A 116 -1.41 14.72 2.44
CA ILE A 116 -2.15 13.69 3.18
C ILE A 116 -1.67 13.71 4.64
N ASP A 117 -2.05 14.77 5.38
CA ASP A 117 -1.65 14.94 6.78
C ASP A 117 -2.40 14.02 7.77
N ASN A 118 -3.44 13.30 7.32
CA ASN A 118 -4.18 12.34 8.14
C ASN A 118 -4.51 11.06 7.34
N MET A 119 -3.77 9.98 7.59
CA MET A 119 -4.03 8.65 7.01
C MET A 119 -5.19 7.90 7.71
N ALA A 120 -5.95 8.54 8.59
CA ALA A 120 -7.02 7.90 9.35
C ALA A 120 -8.30 7.67 8.53
N GLU A 121 -8.52 8.46 7.47
CA GLU A 121 -9.68 8.32 6.58
C GLU A 121 -9.26 8.26 5.10
N GLU A 122 -9.93 7.40 4.36
CA GLU A 122 -9.58 7.01 2.98
C GLU A 122 -9.89 8.13 1.96
N SER A 123 -8.86 8.72 1.35
CA SER A 123 -9.00 9.88 0.42
C SER A 123 -9.45 9.50 -1.00
N TYR A 124 -9.88 10.49 -1.79
CA TYR A 124 -10.20 10.30 -3.22
C TYR A 124 -8.99 9.76 -4.01
N TYR A 125 -7.81 10.30 -3.74
CA TYR A 125 -6.57 9.84 -4.39
C TYR A 125 -6.27 8.38 -4.09
N GLN A 126 -6.60 7.89 -2.89
CA GLN A 126 -6.45 6.49 -2.53
C GLN A 126 -7.41 5.60 -3.31
N ARG A 127 -8.70 5.97 -3.37
CA ARG A 127 -9.70 5.24 -4.16
C ARG A 127 -9.35 5.18 -5.65
N ALA A 128 -8.81 6.26 -6.21
CA ALA A 128 -8.34 6.31 -7.58
C ALA A 128 -7.21 5.30 -7.89
N GLN A 129 -6.51 4.80 -6.87
CA GLN A 129 -5.41 3.85 -7.02
C GLN A 129 -5.82 2.39 -6.77
N TYR A 130 -7.04 2.12 -6.28
CA TYR A 130 -7.47 0.76 -5.91
C TYR A 130 -7.44 -0.21 -7.08
N VAL A 131 -8.00 0.17 -8.23
CA VAL A 131 -7.98 -0.69 -9.42
C VAL A 131 -6.54 -1.06 -9.82
N LYS A 132 -5.64 -0.08 -9.85
CA LYS A 132 -4.22 -0.30 -10.19
C LYS A 132 -3.49 -1.14 -9.14
N ALA A 133 -3.77 -0.92 -7.86
CA ALA A 133 -3.17 -1.67 -6.77
C ALA A 133 -3.63 -3.14 -6.81
N ILE A 134 -4.92 -3.37 -7.04
CA ILE A 134 -5.51 -4.71 -7.22
C ILE A 134 -4.94 -5.38 -8.47
N ASP A 135 -4.85 -4.68 -9.61
CA ASP A 135 -4.26 -5.23 -10.84
C ASP A 135 -2.79 -5.62 -10.63
N SER A 136 -2.02 -4.81 -9.89
CA SER A 136 -0.64 -5.12 -9.53
C SER A 136 -0.55 -6.37 -8.65
N GLU A 137 -1.46 -6.51 -7.68
CA GLU A 137 -1.54 -7.67 -6.80
C GLU A 137 -1.93 -8.95 -7.56
N LEU A 138 -2.90 -8.85 -8.46
CA LEU A 138 -3.31 -9.95 -9.33
C LEU A 138 -2.19 -10.36 -10.28
N ASP A 139 -1.40 -9.40 -10.79
CA ASP A 139 -0.23 -9.71 -11.59
C ASP A 139 0.81 -10.50 -10.79
N TYR A 140 1.07 -10.08 -9.55
CA TYR A 140 1.91 -10.79 -8.60
C TYR A 140 1.42 -12.22 -8.36
N LEU A 141 0.18 -12.38 -7.88
CA LEU A 141 -0.39 -13.69 -7.54
C LEU A 141 -0.45 -14.62 -8.77
N SER A 142 -0.73 -14.07 -9.95
CA SER A 142 -0.78 -14.86 -11.19
C SER A 142 0.57 -15.45 -11.62
N LYS A 143 1.67 -14.86 -11.17
CA LYS A 143 3.04 -15.27 -11.48
C LYS A 143 3.68 -16.06 -10.34
N GLY A 144 3.10 -15.99 -9.14
CA GLY A 144 3.74 -16.44 -7.92
C GLY A 144 4.94 -15.56 -7.59
N GLY A 145 5.54 -15.78 -6.43
CA GLY A 145 6.60 -14.89 -5.99
C GLY A 145 7.19 -15.20 -4.65
N TYR A 146 8.11 -14.32 -4.27
CA TYR A 146 8.75 -14.31 -2.97
C TYR A 146 8.21 -13.10 -2.20
N GLU A 147 7.70 -13.35 -1.01
CA GLU A 147 7.35 -12.30 -0.06
C GLU A 147 8.45 -12.21 1.01
N PHE A 148 8.93 -10.99 1.28
CA PHE A 148 9.88 -10.74 2.36
C PHE A 148 9.65 -9.39 3.01
N ALA A 149 9.96 -9.29 4.30
CA ALA A 149 10.04 -8.02 5.00
C ALA A 149 11.48 -7.52 5.07
N THR A 150 11.69 -6.23 4.83
CA THR A 150 12.93 -5.53 5.20
C THR A 150 12.66 -4.71 6.45
N PHE A 151 13.59 -4.75 7.40
CA PHE A 151 13.54 -3.95 8.61
C PHE A 151 14.77 -3.05 8.66
N GLU A 152 14.54 -1.75 8.83
CA GLU A 152 15.54 -0.71 8.76
C GLU A 152 15.48 0.13 10.04
N PHE A 153 16.62 0.26 10.71
CA PHE A 153 16.79 0.95 11.98
C PHE A 153 17.81 2.08 11.79
N PRO A 154 17.40 3.19 11.16
CA PRO A 154 18.29 4.30 10.91
C PRO A 154 18.65 5.00 12.21
N PHE A 155 19.83 5.62 12.26
CA PHE A 155 20.18 6.57 13.31
C PHE A 155 19.30 7.81 13.19
N THR A 156 19.13 8.54 14.30
CA THR A 156 18.20 9.67 14.34
C THR A 156 18.53 10.76 13.33
N LYS A 157 17.52 11.60 13.07
CA LYS A 157 17.64 12.82 12.26
C LYS A 157 18.85 13.66 12.62
N ARG A 158 19.24 13.72 13.90
CA ARG A 158 20.32 14.60 14.38
C ARG A 158 21.68 14.14 13.90
N ILE A 159 21.94 12.83 13.97
CA ILE A 159 23.16 12.22 13.42
C ILE A 159 23.13 12.34 11.91
N ASN A 160 22.04 11.94 11.29
CA ASN A 160 21.92 12.00 9.83
C ASN A 160 21.94 13.43 9.27
N GLU A 161 21.41 14.44 9.95
CA GLU A 161 21.50 15.86 9.55
C GLU A 161 22.92 16.41 9.75
N ALA A 162 23.64 15.99 10.78
CA ALA A 162 25.07 16.28 10.91
C ALA A 162 25.88 15.66 9.76
N LEU A 163 25.43 14.52 9.21
CA LEU A 163 26.05 13.85 8.06
C LEU A 163 25.56 14.38 6.68
N LEU A 164 24.29 14.76 6.55
CA LEU A 164 23.61 15.11 5.27
C LEU A 164 23.56 16.60 4.97
N ASN A 165 23.56 17.49 5.98
CA ASN A 165 23.64 18.94 5.73
C ASN A 165 25.02 19.38 5.20
N VAL A 166 25.92 18.42 4.99
CA VAL A 166 27.15 18.56 4.21
C VAL A 166 26.87 18.62 2.69
N VAL A 167 25.69 18.17 2.22
CA VAL A 167 25.37 17.98 0.79
C VAL A 167 24.26 18.91 0.25
N ALA A 168 23.34 19.40 1.09
CA ALA A 168 22.23 20.23 0.61
C ALA A 168 22.48 21.74 0.82
N ASP A 169 23.17 22.38 -0.14
CA ASP A 169 23.13 23.83 -0.28
C ASP A 169 22.36 24.19 -1.55
N LYS A 170 21.07 24.55 -1.37
CA LYS A 170 20.32 25.37 -2.32
C LYS A 170 20.47 26.83 -1.87
N GLU A 171 21.48 27.49 -2.42
CA GLU A 171 21.56 28.94 -2.72
C GLU A 171 21.29 29.97 -1.62
N GLY A 172 21.68 29.76 -0.36
CA GLY A 172 21.55 30.86 0.62
C GLY A 172 22.43 30.83 1.87
N LEU A 173 23.10 29.72 2.17
CA LEU A 173 23.91 29.59 3.40
C LEU A 173 25.42 29.64 3.16
N LYS A 174 25.87 29.64 1.89
CA LYS A 174 27.27 29.71 1.48
C LYS A 174 28.02 30.97 1.91
N GLU A 175 27.34 32.09 2.13
CA GLU A 175 28.00 33.39 2.31
C GLU A 175 28.32 33.79 3.75
N LYS A 176 27.80 33.11 4.79
CA LYS A 176 27.93 33.62 6.18
C LYS A 176 28.86 32.87 7.12
N LEU A 177 29.12 31.59 6.88
CA LEU A 177 30.06 30.78 7.65
C LEU A 177 30.73 29.86 6.64
N GLY A 178 32.04 29.86 6.54
CA GLY A 178 32.75 28.92 5.67
C GLY A 178 32.21 27.50 5.91
N ARG A 179 31.96 26.74 4.84
CA ARG A 179 31.32 25.40 4.87
C ARG A 179 31.85 24.50 6.00
N GLU A 180 33.15 24.56 6.26
CA GLU A 180 33.82 23.80 7.33
C GLU A 180 33.44 24.25 8.74
N GLU A 181 33.24 25.54 8.97
CA GLU A 181 32.89 26.11 10.28
C GLU A 181 31.43 25.81 10.64
N TYR A 182 30.53 25.84 9.66
CA TYR A 182 29.13 25.41 9.83
C TYR A 182 29.03 23.92 10.17
N ILE A 183 29.80 23.08 9.47
CA ILE A 183 29.85 21.63 9.73
C ILE A 183 30.46 21.37 11.13
N LYS A 184 31.59 22.01 11.47
CA LYS A 184 32.19 21.90 12.80
C LYS A 184 31.24 22.31 13.91
N LYS A 185 30.47 23.39 13.72
CA LYS A 185 29.46 23.86 14.68
C LYS A 185 28.29 22.90 14.84
N ARG A 186 27.76 22.34 13.75
CA ARG A 186 26.65 21.36 13.82
C ARG A 186 27.10 20.01 14.37
N ALA A 187 28.31 19.58 14.02
CA ALA A 187 28.93 18.39 14.60
C ALA A 187 29.20 18.58 16.10
N SER A 188 29.64 19.77 16.54
CA SER A 188 29.86 20.07 17.97
C SER A 188 28.57 20.27 18.78
N GLU A 189 27.43 20.50 18.13
CA GLU A 189 26.09 20.52 18.75
C GLU A 189 25.55 19.09 19.05
N LEU A 190 26.14 18.04 18.46
CA LEU A 190 25.91 16.65 18.86
C LEU A 190 27.05 16.16 19.76
N SER A 191 26.75 15.88 21.02
CA SER A 191 27.71 15.21 21.91
C SER A 191 27.92 13.75 21.47
N HIS A 192 29.15 13.24 21.63
CA HIS A 192 29.45 11.82 21.44
C HIS A 192 28.50 10.91 22.23
N ASP A 193 28.07 11.34 23.42
CA ASP A 193 27.10 10.59 24.23
C ASP A 193 25.76 10.41 23.52
N LYS A 194 25.24 11.45 22.86
CA LYS A 194 24.00 11.35 22.08
C LYS A 194 24.17 10.44 20.86
N ILE A 195 25.35 10.44 20.24
CA ILE A 195 25.67 9.54 19.13
C ILE A 195 25.65 8.09 19.63
N ARG A 196 26.31 7.81 20.74
CA ARG A 196 26.35 6.48 21.37
C ARG A 196 24.97 6.02 21.81
N GLU A 197 24.17 6.90 22.41
CA GLU A 197 22.79 6.61 22.82
C GLU A 197 21.91 6.22 21.64
N ASP A 198 22.01 6.93 20.52
CA ASP A 198 21.22 6.63 19.33
C ASP A 198 21.70 5.36 18.62
N VAL A 199 23.01 5.14 18.53
CA VAL A 199 23.58 3.89 18.01
C VAL A 199 23.14 2.71 18.87
N ALA A 200 23.20 2.84 20.19
CA ALA A 200 22.75 1.81 21.14
C ALA A 200 21.24 1.57 21.02
N TYR A 201 20.44 2.62 20.87
CA TYR A 201 19.00 2.51 20.68
C TYR A 201 18.64 1.77 19.40
N ALA A 202 19.19 2.20 18.25
CA ALA A 202 18.94 1.57 16.96
C ALA A 202 19.37 0.09 16.96
N LYS A 203 20.52 -0.22 17.58
CA LYS A 203 21.01 -1.59 17.74
C LYS A 203 20.06 -2.43 18.60
N SER A 204 19.68 -1.92 19.78
CA SER A 204 18.77 -2.60 20.69
C SER A 204 17.40 -2.84 20.06
N ALA A 205 16.88 -1.87 19.30
CA ALA A 205 15.65 -2.04 18.54
C ALA A 205 15.81 -3.14 17.48
N ALA A 206 16.88 -3.12 16.69
CA ALA A 206 17.16 -4.15 15.70
C ALA A 206 17.22 -5.55 16.34
N GLU A 207 17.97 -5.70 17.43
CA GLU A 207 18.09 -6.97 18.18
C GLU A 207 16.74 -7.42 18.77
N LYS A 208 15.95 -6.51 19.33
CA LYS A 208 14.61 -6.79 19.86
C LYS A 208 13.70 -7.39 18.78
N TYR A 209 13.54 -6.71 17.65
CA TYR A 209 12.62 -7.17 16.59
C TYR A 209 13.17 -8.40 15.86
N HIS A 210 14.49 -8.47 15.67
CA HIS A 210 15.14 -9.66 15.10
C HIS A 210 14.82 -10.90 15.93
N GLN A 211 15.04 -10.83 17.24
CA GLN A 211 14.75 -11.95 18.14
C GLN A 211 13.24 -12.24 18.25
N ALA A 212 12.39 -11.21 18.31
CA ALA A 212 10.94 -11.40 18.38
C ALA A 212 10.37 -12.09 17.13
N LEU A 213 10.87 -11.75 15.94
CA LEU A 213 10.50 -12.41 14.68
C LEU A 213 11.03 -13.84 14.63
N LYS A 214 12.29 -14.06 15.03
CA LYS A 214 12.91 -15.38 15.11
C LYS A 214 12.13 -16.33 16.05
N ASP A 215 11.67 -15.80 17.18
CA ASP A 215 10.84 -16.51 18.16
C ASP A 215 9.36 -16.60 17.75
N LYS A 216 8.96 -16.01 16.61
CA LYS A 216 7.57 -15.90 16.14
C LYS A 216 6.62 -15.26 17.15
N LYS A 217 7.13 -14.37 18.01
CA LYS A 217 6.35 -13.60 19.00
C LYS A 217 5.63 -12.40 18.42
N ILE A 218 6.05 -11.96 17.22
CA ILE A 218 5.46 -10.84 16.49
C ILE A 218 5.36 -11.21 15.02
N SER A 219 4.30 -10.75 14.35
CA SER A 219 4.19 -10.91 12.89
C SER A 219 5.09 -9.90 12.16
N PRO A 220 5.55 -10.20 10.93
CA PRO A 220 6.31 -9.24 10.13
C PRO A 220 5.58 -7.91 9.94
N GLN A 221 4.26 -7.95 9.68
CA GLN A 221 3.45 -6.74 9.48
C GLN A 221 3.35 -5.90 10.77
N THR A 222 3.14 -6.55 11.92
CA THR A 222 3.11 -5.85 13.23
C THR A 222 4.45 -5.19 13.51
N ALA A 223 5.56 -5.91 13.28
CA ALA A 223 6.91 -5.35 13.46
C ALA A 223 7.15 -4.15 12.54
N VAL A 224 6.79 -4.23 11.25
CA VAL A 224 6.88 -3.10 10.31
C VAL A 224 6.11 -1.88 10.84
N ASN A 225 4.86 -2.07 11.28
CA ASN A 225 4.02 -0.99 11.79
C ASN A 225 4.60 -0.35 13.06
N GLU A 226 5.04 -1.15 14.02
CA GLU A 226 5.65 -0.67 15.26
C GLU A 226 6.93 0.12 14.98
N ILE A 227 7.83 -0.41 14.15
CA ILE A 227 9.08 0.25 13.77
C ILE A 227 8.79 1.57 13.06
N ARG A 228 7.83 1.62 12.12
CA ARG A 228 7.44 2.86 11.42
C ARG A 228 6.82 3.91 12.35
N SER A 229 6.14 3.47 13.41
CA SER A 229 5.56 4.37 14.41
C SER A 229 6.57 4.90 15.43
N ASP A 230 7.76 4.30 15.49
CA ASP A 230 8.82 4.72 16.40
C ASP A 230 9.45 6.05 15.94
N LYS A 231 9.09 7.12 16.66
CA LYS A 231 9.59 8.48 16.40
C LYS A 231 11.12 8.61 16.51
N ARG A 232 11.79 7.71 17.23
CA ARG A 232 13.27 7.68 17.32
C ARG A 232 13.90 7.08 16.07
N LEU A 233 13.16 6.27 15.31
CA LEU A 233 13.60 5.64 14.06
C LEU A 233 13.03 6.34 12.81
N GLY A 234 12.10 7.29 12.97
CA GLY A 234 11.37 7.90 11.85
C GLY A 234 12.16 8.85 10.94
N HIS A 235 13.45 9.10 11.18
CA HIS A 235 14.16 10.21 10.54
C HIS A 235 15.65 9.92 10.23
N GLY A 236 16.05 10.05 8.96
CA GLY A 236 17.43 9.82 8.48
C GLY A 236 17.57 9.93 6.95
N GLY A 237 18.81 9.86 6.42
CA GLY A 237 19.09 9.82 4.98
C GLY A 237 18.57 8.57 4.29
N VAL A 238 18.49 7.49 5.07
CA VAL A 238 17.61 6.35 4.87
C VAL A 238 16.47 6.55 5.86
N ALA A 239 15.40 7.23 5.47
CA ALA A 239 14.19 7.24 6.30
C ALA A 239 13.81 5.78 6.60
N ASN A 240 13.15 5.50 7.72
CA ASN A 240 12.69 4.13 8.00
C ASN A 240 11.84 3.62 6.83
N THR A 241 12.45 2.74 6.02
CA THR A 241 11.84 2.12 4.83
C THR A 241 11.41 0.70 5.11
N SER A 242 11.25 0.34 6.39
CA SER A 242 10.75 -0.98 6.77
C SER A 242 9.41 -1.25 6.09
N ALA A 243 9.34 -2.37 5.39
CA ALA A 243 8.21 -2.69 4.53
C ALA A 243 8.24 -4.19 4.20
N ILE A 244 7.06 -4.70 3.84
CA ILE A 244 6.92 -5.98 3.17
C ILE A 244 7.02 -5.73 1.67
N HIS A 245 7.76 -6.59 0.98
CA HIS A 245 8.01 -6.54 -0.45
C HIS A 245 7.60 -7.85 -1.10
N TYR A 246 7.18 -7.72 -2.34
CA TYR A 246 6.76 -8.83 -3.18
C TYR A 246 7.60 -8.82 -4.46
N VAL A 247 8.21 -9.96 -4.79
CA VAL A 247 9.02 -10.11 -6.00
C VAL A 247 8.47 -11.26 -6.85
N PRO A 248 7.96 -10.98 -8.06
CA PRO A 248 7.45 -12.01 -8.97
C PRO A 248 8.51 -13.05 -9.33
N MET A 249 8.11 -14.31 -9.53
CA MET A 249 9.03 -15.36 -10.00
C MET A 249 9.52 -15.16 -11.44
N ASP A 250 8.79 -14.41 -12.28
CA ASP A 250 9.18 -14.11 -13.66
C ASP A 250 10.47 -13.28 -13.70
N GLY A 251 11.58 -13.93 -14.08
CA GLY A 251 12.91 -13.31 -14.17
C GLY A 251 13.87 -13.68 -13.03
N VAL A 252 13.42 -14.41 -12.01
CA VAL A 252 14.24 -14.84 -10.86
C VAL A 252 14.53 -16.33 -10.95
N LYS A 253 15.66 -16.70 -11.58
CA LYS A 253 16.16 -18.10 -11.60
C LYS A 253 16.65 -18.50 -10.20
N ASP A 254 15.92 -19.37 -9.48
CA ASP A 254 16.28 -20.27 -8.34
C ASP A 254 17.40 -19.88 -7.34
N THR A 255 17.75 -18.61 -7.30
CA THR A 255 18.80 -18.03 -6.50
C THR A 255 18.49 -16.57 -6.45
N VAL A 256 18.29 -16.12 -5.23
CA VAL A 256 18.29 -14.72 -4.92
C VAL A 256 19.65 -14.68 -3.99
N ILE A 257 20.40 -13.56 -3.71
CA ILE A 257 21.09 -12.97 -2.44
C ILE A 257 21.07 -11.39 -2.15
N GLY A 258 20.58 -10.87 -1.02
CA GLY A 258 20.64 -9.42 -0.58
C GLY A 258 20.10 -8.23 -1.44
N ARG A 259 19.67 -7.15 -0.75
CA ARG A 259 19.27 -5.83 -1.29
C ARG A 259 20.51 -4.91 -1.45
N THR A 260 20.77 -4.39 -2.65
CA THR A 260 21.50 -3.12 -2.83
C THR A 260 20.48 -2.02 -3.13
N ILE A 261 20.31 -1.04 -2.23
CA ILE A 261 19.54 0.17 -2.54
C ILE A 261 20.46 1.08 -3.35
N ASP A 262 20.47 0.92 -4.67
CA ASP A 262 20.85 2.03 -5.53
C ASP A 262 19.54 2.74 -5.93
N TYR A 263 19.48 4.07 -5.77
CA TYR A 263 18.27 4.90 -5.93
C TYR A 263 17.62 4.84 -7.33
N ARG A 264 18.10 3.99 -8.23
CA ARG A 264 17.63 3.85 -9.61
C ARG A 264 17.48 2.41 -10.11
N VAL A 265 18.00 1.40 -9.43
CA VAL A 265 17.88 -0.01 -9.86
C VAL A 265 17.94 -0.94 -8.64
N THR A 266 16.83 -1.58 -8.30
CA THR A 266 16.81 -2.67 -7.31
C THR A 266 17.31 -3.94 -7.99
N LYS A 267 18.59 -4.28 -7.84
CA LYS A 267 19.06 -5.65 -8.09
C LYS A 267 18.88 -6.41 -6.78
N LEU A 268 17.78 -7.17 -6.72
CA LEU A 268 17.50 -8.03 -5.60
C LEU A 268 18.08 -9.39 -5.90
N THR A 269 18.89 -9.84 -4.98
CA THR A 269 19.20 -11.22 -4.84
C THR A 269 18.62 -11.50 -3.33
N LEU A 270 18.15 -12.68 -2.86
CA LEU A 270 18.05 -13.39 -1.52
C LEU A 270 18.56 -14.89 -1.49
N ASP A 271 19.62 -15.30 -0.74
CA ASP A 271 20.20 -16.69 -0.76
C ASP A 271 19.08 -17.73 -0.59
N LYS A 272 19.27 -19.02 -0.92
CA LYS A 272 18.20 -20.02 -0.71
C LYS A 272 17.69 -20.00 0.74
N MET A 273 16.62 -19.26 0.97
CA MET A 273 15.94 -19.05 2.23
C MET A 273 14.62 -19.82 2.20
N LYS A 274 14.21 -20.34 3.35
CA LYS A 274 12.91 -20.98 3.57
C LYS A 274 11.99 -20.02 4.32
N PRO A 275 10.67 -20.08 4.09
CA PRO A 275 9.71 -19.28 4.85
C PRO A 275 10.00 -19.33 6.36
N GLY A 276 10.17 -18.15 6.95
CA GLY A 276 10.58 -17.97 8.35
C GLY A 276 12.07 -17.72 8.59
N ASP A 277 12.91 -17.85 7.57
CA ASP A 277 14.34 -17.51 7.69
C ASP A 277 14.53 -16.00 7.84
N ILE A 278 15.52 -15.63 8.67
CA ILE A 278 15.88 -14.24 8.95
C ILE A 278 17.38 -14.06 8.72
N THR A 279 17.77 -13.01 8.02
CA THR A 279 19.18 -12.70 7.81
C THR A 279 19.81 -12.21 9.12
N PRO A 280 21.14 -12.31 9.28
CA PRO A 280 21.83 -11.57 10.34
C PRO A 280 21.54 -10.07 10.26
N ILE A 281 21.68 -9.38 11.40
CA ILE A 281 21.68 -7.92 11.42
C ILE A 281 22.93 -7.42 10.70
N GLN A 282 22.75 -6.50 9.76
CA GLN A 282 23.78 -5.91 8.93
C GLN A 282 23.89 -4.41 9.21
N ASP A 283 25.08 -3.86 8.96
CA ASP A 283 25.31 -2.43 8.98
C ASP A 283 24.78 -1.79 7.70
N VAL A 284 24.04 -0.69 7.83
CA VAL A 284 23.67 0.14 6.67
C VAL A 284 24.78 1.16 6.45
N VAL A 285 25.57 0.96 5.41
CA VAL A 285 26.72 1.82 5.09
C VAL A 285 26.30 2.91 4.10
N GLY A 286 26.44 4.17 4.50
CA GLY A 286 26.25 5.32 3.61
C GLY A 286 27.48 5.53 2.70
N PRO A 287 27.33 6.26 1.58
CA PRO A 287 28.46 6.58 0.73
C PRO A 287 29.55 7.32 1.53
N PRO A 288 30.84 7.09 1.25
CA PRO A 288 31.93 7.79 1.90
C PRO A 288 31.83 9.29 1.58
N TYR A 289 31.51 10.11 2.57
CA TYR A 289 31.56 11.56 2.46
C TYR A 289 33.01 12.04 2.62
N LEU A 290 33.29 13.25 2.13
CA LEU A 290 34.61 13.90 2.14
C LEU A 290 35.15 14.28 3.54
N PHE A 291 34.53 13.80 4.62
CA PHE A 291 34.86 14.18 5.99
C PHE A 291 34.96 12.96 6.91
N SER A 292 35.81 13.06 7.93
CA SER A 292 35.97 12.02 8.96
C SER A 292 34.75 11.96 9.86
N TYR A 293 34.17 10.77 9.98
CA TYR A 293 33.09 10.49 10.91
C TYR A 293 33.67 10.27 12.32
N PRO A 294 32.88 10.47 13.39
CA PRO A 294 33.22 9.96 14.71
C PRO A 294 33.60 8.48 14.63
N ASP A 295 34.61 8.05 15.38
CA ASP A 295 35.11 6.68 15.35
C ASP A 295 34.01 5.65 15.62
N GLU A 296 33.00 6.01 16.42
CA GLU A 296 31.84 5.16 16.71
C GLU A 296 30.97 4.82 15.49
N LEU A 297 31.14 5.54 14.36
CA LEU A 297 30.39 5.34 13.11
C LEU A 297 31.25 4.77 11.98
N ASN A 298 32.58 4.71 12.15
CA ASN A 298 33.49 4.22 11.12
C ASN A 298 33.37 2.70 10.98
N VAL A 299 33.08 2.23 9.76
CA VAL A 299 33.03 0.82 9.39
C VAL A 299 33.74 0.61 8.05
N GLU A 300 34.05 -0.64 7.72
CA GLU A 300 34.62 -0.95 6.41
C GLU A 300 33.68 -0.48 5.29
N GLY A 301 34.20 0.30 4.34
CA GLY A 301 33.42 0.83 3.21
C GLY A 301 32.72 2.17 3.44
N GLY A 302 32.74 2.75 4.65
CA GLY A 302 32.20 4.09 4.89
C GLY A 302 31.71 4.33 6.33
N ALA A 303 30.68 5.17 6.46
CA ALA A 303 30.02 5.37 7.75
C ALA A 303 28.77 4.53 7.88
N ARG A 304 28.63 3.92 9.06
CA ARG A 304 27.39 3.32 9.49
C ARG A 304 26.33 4.40 9.66
N SER A 305 25.15 4.15 9.10
CA SER A 305 23.98 5.03 9.14
C SER A 305 22.77 4.39 9.83
N GLY A 306 22.87 3.11 10.17
CA GLY A 306 21.82 2.33 10.81
C GLY A 306 22.12 0.84 10.78
N TYR A 307 21.10 0.05 11.09
CA TYR A 307 21.12 -1.40 11.00
C TYR A 307 19.95 -1.90 10.14
N SER A 308 20.11 -3.04 9.49
CA SER A 308 19.02 -3.68 8.75
C SER A 308 19.07 -5.19 8.82
N PHE A 309 17.94 -5.82 8.54
CA PHE A 309 17.84 -7.26 8.27
C PHE A 309 16.61 -7.56 7.43
N MET A 310 16.54 -8.77 6.90
CA MET A 310 15.44 -9.26 6.09
C MET A 310 14.82 -10.51 6.72
N TYR A 311 13.50 -10.62 6.63
CA TYR A 311 12.75 -11.79 7.04
C TYR A 311 12.00 -12.34 5.82
N TYR A 312 12.22 -13.62 5.51
CA TYR A 312 11.57 -14.26 4.39
C TYR A 312 10.21 -14.82 4.82
N ILE A 313 9.13 -14.35 4.20
CA ILE A 313 7.76 -14.63 4.64
C ILE A 313 7.22 -15.88 3.95
N SER A 314 7.16 -15.87 2.62
CA SER A 314 6.53 -16.95 1.86
C SER A 314 7.13 -17.11 0.47
N LYS A 315 6.91 -18.31 -0.10
CA LYS A 315 6.92 -18.53 -1.55
C LYS A 315 5.50 -18.82 -1.95
N ASP A 316 4.92 -17.95 -2.76
CA ASP A 316 3.59 -18.21 -3.30
C ASP A 316 3.74 -18.88 -4.66
N GLU A 317 3.07 -20.03 -4.82
CA GLU A 317 2.91 -20.62 -6.14
C GLU A 317 2.03 -19.73 -7.00
N ALA A 318 2.31 -19.73 -8.31
CA ALA A 318 1.53 -18.97 -9.25
C ALA A 318 0.07 -19.44 -9.28
N ASP A 319 -0.86 -18.57 -8.89
CA ASP A 319 -2.27 -18.79 -9.13
C ASP A 319 -2.64 -18.34 -10.54
N LYS A 320 -2.34 -19.22 -11.51
CA LYS A 320 -2.60 -18.96 -12.94
C LYS A 320 -4.07 -18.67 -13.25
N GLY A 321 -5.00 -19.01 -12.35
CA GLY A 321 -6.44 -18.78 -12.51
C GLY A 321 -6.94 -17.47 -11.91
N ILE A 322 -6.15 -16.78 -11.08
CA ILE A 322 -6.66 -15.67 -10.26
C ILE A 322 -7.20 -14.50 -11.09
N LYS A 323 -6.51 -14.13 -12.18
CA LYS A 323 -6.95 -13.07 -13.08
C LYS A 323 -8.27 -13.40 -13.79
N GLU A 324 -8.45 -14.66 -14.17
CA GLU A 324 -9.69 -15.11 -14.82
C GLU A 324 -10.85 -15.13 -13.81
N ARG A 325 -10.61 -15.59 -12.57
CA ARG A 325 -11.61 -15.51 -11.49
C ARG A 325 -11.97 -14.05 -11.18
N TYR A 326 -10.99 -13.16 -11.12
CA TYR A 326 -11.22 -11.74 -10.84
C TYR A 326 -12.03 -11.07 -11.96
N LYS A 327 -11.69 -11.37 -13.22
CA LYS A 327 -12.46 -10.89 -14.38
C LYS A 327 -13.92 -11.38 -14.33
N LYS A 328 -14.16 -12.64 -13.99
CA LYS A 328 -15.52 -13.19 -13.81
C LYS A 328 -16.27 -12.50 -12.68
N ALA A 329 -15.60 -12.27 -11.54
CA ALA A 329 -16.17 -11.53 -10.41
C ALA A 329 -16.54 -10.08 -10.79
N LEU A 330 -15.69 -9.38 -11.55
CA LEU A 330 -16.01 -8.05 -12.10
C LEU A 330 -17.22 -8.04 -13.05
N GLU A 331 -17.42 -9.13 -13.79
CA GLU A 331 -18.58 -9.31 -14.68
C GLU A 331 -19.86 -9.75 -13.93
N GLY A 332 -19.75 -10.08 -12.63
CA GLY A 332 -20.85 -10.58 -11.81
C GLY A 332 -21.33 -11.99 -12.21
N LYS A 333 -20.42 -12.87 -12.65
CA LYS A 333 -20.72 -14.21 -13.17
C LYS A 333 -20.08 -15.34 -12.38
#